data_AF-A0A0G1TW29-F1
#
_entry.id   AF-A0A0G1TW29-F1
#
_cell.length_a   1.000
_cell.length_b   1.000
_cell.length_c   1.000
_cell.angle_alpha   90.00
_cell.angle_beta   90.00
_cell.angle_gamma   90.00
#
_symmetry.space_group_name_H-M   'P 1'
#
loop_
_entity.id
_entity.type
_entity.pdbx_description
1 polymer ?
#
loop_
_entity_poly.entity_id
_entity_poly.type
_entity_poly.pdbx_seq_one_letter_code
_entity_poly.pdbx_strand_id
1 'polypeptide(L)'
;MDLLEGTGITRGGKAMILAYDHGMEHGPRDFDPAIGSEDPMHLLSLAADGNFTAVVMLPGTAQKYYPARFSLPLILKVNAKSELFAGDDPYSPLLFADTREAIEAAKDLGAGALGYTLYLGSSHESLMARELSSLCYAAHKASLPVVAWVYPRGSSFAKENSGSAT
;
A
#
# COMPACT_ATOMS: atom_id res chain seq x y z
N MET A 1 20.31 -12.32 -1.72
CA MET A 1 19.16 -12.98 -2.35
C MET A 1 18.18 -11.88 -2.69
N ASP A 2 17.70 -11.81 -3.93
CA ASP A 2 16.67 -10.85 -4.31
C ASP A 2 15.36 -11.27 -3.62
N LEU A 3 14.82 -10.43 -2.73
CA LEU A 3 13.61 -10.75 -1.96
C LEU A 3 12.35 -10.80 -2.83
N LEU A 4 12.39 -10.27 -4.05
CA LEU A 4 11.29 -10.37 -5.01
C LEU A 4 11.32 -11.70 -5.77
N GLU A 5 12.47 -12.37 -5.83
CA GLU A 5 12.61 -13.65 -6.51
C GLU A 5 11.77 -14.73 -5.79
N GLY A 6 10.98 -15.48 -6.55
CA GLY A 6 10.08 -16.51 -6.01
C GLY A 6 8.74 -15.99 -5.46
N THR A 7 8.54 -14.67 -5.34
CA THR A 7 7.25 -14.10 -4.89
C THR A 7 6.16 -14.10 -5.96
N GLY A 8 6.55 -14.21 -7.24
CA GLY A 8 5.66 -14.07 -8.39
C GLY A 8 5.26 -12.63 -8.74
N ILE A 9 5.65 -11.63 -7.92
CA ILE A 9 5.28 -10.22 -8.10
C ILE A 9 5.88 -9.64 -9.38
N THR A 10 7.04 -10.15 -9.81
CA THR A 10 7.69 -9.73 -11.06
C THR A 10 7.66 -10.86 -12.10
N ARG A 11 7.51 -10.48 -13.37
CA ARG A 11 7.64 -11.38 -14.53
C ARG A 11 8.71 -10.81 -15.45
N GLY A 12 9.83 -11.53 -15.58
CA GLY A 12 10.99 -11.05 -16.36
C GLY A 12 11.57 -9.73 -15.85
N GLY A 13 11.58 -9.53 -14.52
CA GLY A 13 12.08 -8.31 -13.88
C GLY A 13 11.14 -7.10 -13.96
N LYS A 14 9.90 -7.28 -14.44
CA LYS A 14 8.88 -6.22 -14.54
C LYS A 14 7.69 -6.52 -13.64
N ALA A 15 7.08 -5.47 -13.10
CA ALA A 15 5.84 -5.58 -12.31
C ALA A 15 4.74 -4.74 -12.97
N MET A 16 3.51 -5.27 -12.95
CA MET A 16 2.30 -4.52 -13.29
C MET A 16 1.28 -4.79 -12.18
N ILE A 17 1.11 -3.83 -11.29
CA ILE A 17 0.42 -4.02 -10.00
C ILE A 17 -0.91 -3.30 -10.05
N LEU A 18 -2.00 -3.99 -9.69
CA LEU A 18 -3.33 -3.36 -9.58
C LEU A 18 -3.59 -2.97 -8.12
N ALA A 19 -3.73 -1.67 -7.85
CA ALA A 19 -3.89 -1.15 -6.50
C ALA A 19 -5.36 -0.97 -6.09
N TYR A 20 -5.72 -1.46 -4.90
CA TYR A 20 -7.06 -1.39 -4.31
C TYR A 20 -7.07 -0.97 -2.84
N ASP A 21 -6.32 0.08 -2.53
CA ASP A 21 -6.25 0.71 -1.20
C ASP A 21 -6.93 2.10 -1.15
N HIS A 22 -7.31 2.64 -2.32
CA HIS A 22 -7.81 4.01 -2.45
C HIS A 22 -9.15 4.26 -1.75
N GLY A 23 -9.98 3.24 -1.51
CA GLY A 23 -11.24 3.41 -0.79
C GLY A 23 -11.08 3.99 0.62
N MET A 24 -9.95 3.71 1.29
CA MET A 24 -9.61 4.37 2.56
C MET A 24 -8.93 5.72 2.34
N GLU A 25 -8.02 5.80 1.36
CA GLU A 25 -7.23 7.01 1.07
C GLU A 25 -8.06 8.20 0.57
N HIS A 26 -9.02 7.94 -0.32
CA HIS A 26 -9.80 8.93 -1.08
C HIS A 26 -11.31 8.78 -0.93
N GLY A 27 -11.78 7.81 -0.12
CA GLY A 27 -13.21 7.55 0.04
C GLY A 27 -13.86 6.94 -1.21
N PRO A 28 -15.21 6.93 -1.27
CA PRO A 28 -15.94 6.18 -2.29
C PRO A 28 -15.93 6.82 -3.69
N ARG A 29 -15.57 8.10 -3.78
CA ARG A 29 -15.64 8.89 -5.04
C ARG A 29 -14.77 8.34 -6.16
N ASP A 30 -13.70 7.62 -5.80
CA ASP A 30 -12.80 7.00 -6.78
C ASP A 30 -13.43 5.80 -7.49
N PHE A 31 -14.53 5.25 -6.95
CA PHE A 31 -15.28 4.15 -7.56
C PHE A 31 -16.37 4.63 -8.54
N ASP A 32 -16.87 5.86 -8.38
CA ASP A 32 -17.97 6.41 -9.20
C ASP A 32 -17.71 6.37 -10.73
N PRO A 33 -16.48 6.65 -11.23
CA PRO A 33 -16.23 6.65 -12.67
C PRO A 33 -16.24 5.27 -13.32
N ALA A 34 -16.06 4.19 -12.54
CA ALA A 34 -15.88 2.84 -13.03
C ALA A 34 -16.92 1.90 -12.41
N ILE A 35 -17.99 1.62 -13.16
CA ILE A 35 -19.09 0.76 -12.72
C ILE A 35 -18.56 -0.60 -12.23
N GLY A 36 -18.92 -0.98 -11.00
CA GLY A 36 -18.54 -2.25 -10.39
C GLY A 36 -17.15 -2.26 -9.77
N SER A 37 -16.38 -1.16 -9.87
CA SER A 37 -15.05 -1.07 -9.26
C SER A 37 -15.07 -1.07 -7.75
N GLU A 38 -16.21 -0.78 -7.12
CA GLU A 38 -16.43 -0.88 -5.68
C GLU A 38 -16.46 -2.32 -5.16
N ASP A 39 -16.70 -3.30 -6.06
CA ASP A 39 -16.66 -4.72 -5.72
C ASP A 39 -15.22 -5.27 -5.83
N PRO A 40 -14.58 -5.67 -4.72
CA PRO A 40 -13.24 -6.24 -4.76
C PRO A 40 -13.15 -7.50 -5.63
N MET A 41 -14.23 -8.27 -5.78
CA MET A 41 -14.26 -9.46 -6.62
C MET A 41 -14.18 -9.10 -8.11
N HIS A 42 -14.82 -8.01 -8.52
CA HIS A 42 -14.73 -7.50 -9.88
C HIS A 42 -13.28 -7.12 -10.20
N LEU A 43 -12.62 -6.37 -9.30
CA LEU A 43 -11.21 -6.02 -9.49
C LEU A 43 -10.32 -7.25 -9.57
N LEU A 44 -10.47 -8.21 -8.65
CA LEU A 44 -9.62 -9.39 -8.63
C LEU A 44 -9.78 -10.22 -9.92
N SER A 45 -10.98 -10.26 -10.51
CA SER A 45 -11.19 -10.83 -11.86
C SER A 45 -10.45 -10.03 -12.93
N LEU A 46 -10.60 -8.70 -12.95
CA LEU A 46 -9.87 -7.83 -13.88
C LEU A 46 -8.36 -7.99 -13.76
N ALA A 47 -7.84 -8.16 -12.55
CA ALA A 47 -6.43 -8.39 -12.29
C ALA A 47 -5.96 -9.68 -12.97
N ALA A 48 -6.70 -10.77 -12.75
CA ALA A 48 -6.40 -12.09 -13.29
C ALA A 48 -6.43 -12.12 -14.82
N ASP A 49 -7.43 -11.47 -15.42
CA ASP A 49 -7.61 -11.40 -16.87
C ASP A 49 -6.66 -10.38 -17.55
N GLY A 50 -6.31 -9.31 -16.83
CA GLY A 50 -5.58 -8.14 -17.33
C GLY A 50 -4.06 -8.27 -17.35
N ASN A 51 -3.50 -9.48 -17.20
CA ASN A 51 -2.05 -9.72 -17.13
C ASN A 51 -1.30 -8.98 -16.01
N PHE A 52 -2.00 -8.55 -14.95
CA PHE A 52 -1.32 -8.01 -13.78
C PHE A 52 -0.44 -9.07 -13.12
N THR A 53 0.62 -8.63 -12.44
CA THR A 53 1.57 -9.50 -11.77
C THR A 53 1.34 -9.55 -10.26
N ALA A 54 0.60 -8.60 -9.70
CA ALA A 54 0.19 -8.59 -8.30
C ALA A 54 -1.00 -7.66 -8.07
N VAL A 55 -1.64 -7.80 -6.91
CA VAL A 55 -2.70 -6.92 -6.41
C VAL A 55 -2.32 -6.31 -5.06
N VAL A 56 -2.75 -5.07 -4.80
CA VAL A 56 -2.59 -4.43 -3.49
C VAL A 56 -3.95 -4.31 -2.83
N MET A 57 -4.07 -4.74 -1.57
CA MET A 57 -5.32 -4.65 -0.82
C MET A 57 -5.06 -4.25 0.64
N LEU A 58 -6.04 -3.59 1.25
CA LEU A 58 -6.06 -3.33 2.70
C LEU A 58 -6.39 -4.59 3.49
N PRO A 59 -6.01 -4.70 4.78
CA PRO A 59 -6.10 -5.95 5.54
C PRO A 59 -7.51 -6.53 5.62
N GLY A 60 -8.51 -5.72 5.93
CA GLY A 60 -9.89 -6.18 6.03
C GLY A 60 -10.46 -6.66 4.68
N THR A 61 -10.14 -5.95 3.59
CA THR A 61 -10.56 -6.36 2.24
C THR A 61 -9.84 -7.63 1.79
N ALA A 62 -8.54 -7.75 2.06
CA ALA A 62 -7.76 -8.93 1.74
C ALA A 62 -8.31 -10.15 2.49
N GLN A 63 -8.52 -10.03 3.80
CA GLN A 63 -9.03 -11.13 4.63
C GLN A 63 -10.39 -11.66 4.17
N LYS A 64 -11.27 -10.79 3.65
CA LYS A 64 -12.60 -11.21 3.20
C LYS A 64 -12.60 -11.79 1.79
N TYR A 65 -11.83 -11.23 0.87
CA TYR A 65 -12.00 -11.50 -0.58
C TYR A 65 -10.81 -12.23 -1.22
N TYR A 66 -9.61 -12.15 -0.66
CA TYR A 66 -8.41 -12.79 -1.22
C TYR A 66 -8.26 -14.31 -0.95
N PRO A 67 -8.65 -14.89 0.22
CA PRO A 67 -7.83 -15.94 0.85
C PRO A 67 -7.81 -17.34 0.23
N ALA A 68 -8.42 -17.61 -0.94
CA ALA A 68 -8.35 -18.98 -1.50
C ALA A 68 -8.60 -19.16 -3.01
N ARG A 69 -8.76 -18.10 -3.81
CA ARG A 69 -9.25 -18.25 -5.20
C ARG A 69 -8.46 -17.51 -6.28
N PHE A 70 -7.51 -16.67 -5.91
CA PHE A 70 -6.81 -15.83 -6.88
C PHE A 70 -5.36 -16.29 -7.06
N SER A 71 -4.95 -16.41 -8.31
CA SER A 71 -3.62 -16.86 -8.71
C SER A 71 -2.56 -15.77 -8.66
N LEU A 72 -2.94 -14.53 -8.33
CA LEU A 72 -2.03 -13.39 -8.31
C LEU A 72 -1.49 -13.12 -6.91
N PRO A 73 -0.18 -12.87 -6.76
CA PRO A 73 0.42 -12.45 -5.50
C PRO A 73 -0.27 -11.21 -4.90
N LEU A 74 -0.49 -11.27 -3.58
CA LEU A 74 -0.97 -10.14 -2.78
C LEU A 74 0.20 -9.33 -2.23
N ILE A 75 0.08 -8.01 -2.33
CA ILE A 75 0.84 -7.02 -1.58
C ILE A 75 -0.10 -6.46 -0.52
N LEU A 76 0.13 -6.80 0.75
CA LEU A 76 -0.73 -6.35 1.85
C LEU A 76 -0.39 -4.90 2.22
N LYS A 77 -1.31 -3.96 1.97
CA LYS A 77 -1.12 -2.54 2.31
C LYS A 77 -1.37 -2.32 3.80
N VAL A 78 -0.32 -2.07 4.58
CA VAL A 78 -0.40 -2.12 6.06
C VAL A 78 -0.64 -0.77 6.73
N ASN A 79 -0.59 0.32 5.98
CA ASN A 79 -0.94 1.65 6.48
C ASN A 79 -1.91 2.34 5.52
N ALA A 80 -2.71 3.26 6.04
CA ALA A 80 -3.57 4.11 5.23
C ALA A 80 -3.91 5.38 6.00
N LYS A 81 -4.30 6.42 5.28
CA LYS A 81 -4.99 7.58 5.86
C LYS A 81 -6.38 7.73 5.24
N SER A 82 -7.15 8.70 5.73
CA SER A 82 -8.31 9.21 5.00
C SER A 82 -8.05 10.64 4.51
N GLU A 83 -8.74 11.04 3.46
CA GLU A 83 -8.77 12.43 2.99
C GLU A 83 -9.64 13.36 3.84
N LEU A 84 -10.35 12.83 4.85
CA LEU A 84 -11.19 13.63 5.74
C LEU A 84 -10.36 14.59 6.61
N PHE A 85 -9.10 14.26 6.85
CA PHE A 85 -8.17 15.16 7.51
C PHE A 85 -7.74 16.27 6.55
N ALA A 86 -8.18 17.50 6.81
CA ALA A 86 -7.94 18.66 5.96
C ALA A 86 -6.60 19.39 6.24
N GLY A 87 -5.75 18.86 7.12
CA GLY A 87 -4.46 19.47 7.43
C GLY A 87 -3.41 19.23 6.34
N ASP A 88 -2.47 20.17 6.20
CA ASP A 88 -1.43 20.14 5.16
C ASP A 88 -0.38 19.05 5.34
N ASP A 89 -0.26 18.48 6.55
CA ASP A 89 0.71 17.45 6.90
C ASP A 89 0.03 16.07 7.00
N PRO A 90 0.05 15.26 5.92
CA PRO A 90 -0.58 13.95 5.95
C PRO A 90 0.17 13.01 6.88
N TYR A 91 -0.59 12.14 7.56
CA TYR A 91 -0.08 11.04 8.36
C TYR A 91 -0.86 9.78 8.04
N SER A 92 -0.16 8.71 7.65
CA SER A 92 -0.73 7.39 7.35
C SER A 92 -0.20 6.37 8.37
N PRO A 93 -0.92 6.14 9.48
CA PRO A 93 -0.51 5.20 10.52
C PRO A 93 -0.64 3.74 10.06
N LEU A 94 0.13 2.87 10.68
CA LEU A 94 -0.11 1.43 10.63
C LEU A 94 -1.55 1.09 11.01
N LEU A 95 -2.13 0.13 10.30
CA LEU A 95 -3.46 -0.43 10.57
C LEU A 95 -3.43 -1.59 11.58
N PHE A 96 -2.28 -1.80 12.21
CA PHE A 96 -1.99 -2.85 13.18
C PHE A 96 -1.40 -2.21 14.43
N ALA A 97 -1.45 -2.90 15.57
CA ALA A 97 -0.86 -2.41 16.82
C ALA A 97 0.65 -2.24 16.70
N ASP A 98 1.32 -3.13 15.96
CA ASP A 98 2.74 -3.02 15.64
C ASP A 98 3.12 -3.76 14.34
N THR A 99 4.40 -3.61 13.96
CA THR A 99 4.96 -4.24 12.75
C THR A 99 4.94 -5.77 12.76
N ARG A 100 4.94 -6.43 13.94
CA ARG A 100 4.92 -7.91 14.03
C ARG A 100 3.55 -8.44 13.67
N GLU A 101 2.50 -7.80 14.17
CA GLU A 101 1.12 -8.15 13.82
C GLU A 101 0.88 -8.01 12.30
N ALA A 102 1.43 -6.96 11.68
CA ALA A 102 1.37 -6.78 10.23
C ALA A 102 2.05 -7.92 9.44
N ILE A 103 3.17 -8.45 9.96
CA ILE A 103 3.90 -9.59 9.38
C ILE A 103 3.11 -10.88 9.53
N GLU A 104 2.50 -11.10 10.69
CA GLU A 104 1.67 -12.28 10.96
C GLU A 104 0.44 -12.29 10.05
N ALA A 105 -0.26 -11.16 9.93
CA ALA A 105 -1.38 -11.02 9.01
C ALA A 105 -0.98 -11.28 7.55
N ALA A 106 0.20 -10.81 7.13
CA ALA A 106 0.71 -11.08 5.79
C ALA A 106 0.98 -12.58 5.55
N LYS A 107 1.53 -13.28 6.55
CA LYS A 107 1.77 -14.73 6.47
C LYS A 107 0.47 -15.52 6.42
N ASP A 108 -0.50 -15.18 7.27
CA ASP A 108 -1.80 -15.86 7.34
C ASP A 108 -2.57 -15.71 6.03
N LEU A 109 -2.44 -14.57 5.35
CA LEU A 109 -3.03 -14.31 4.06
C LEU A 109 -2.22 -14.84 2.88
N GLY A 110 -1.02 -15.39 3.09
CA GLY A 110 -0.11 -15.81 2.02
C GLY A 110 0.33 -14.65 1.11
N ALA A 111 0.49 -13.45 1.68
CA ALA A 111 0.94 -12.28 0.94
C ALA A 111 2.41 -12.45 0.49
N GLY A 112 2.70 -12.04 -0.74
CA GLY A 112 4.05 -12.06 -1.31
C GLY A 112 4.89 -10.84 -0.94
N ALA A 113 4.26 -9.77 -0.45
CA ALA A 113 4.94 -8.56 0.04
C ALA A 113 4.05 -7.75 0.99
N LEU A 114 4.68 -6.78 1.66
CA LEU A 114 4.01 -5.71 2.40
C LEU A 114 4.06 -4.40 1.61
N GLY A 115 3.07 -3.55 1.81
CA GLY A 115 2.97 -2.24 1.19
C GLY A 115 2.86 -1.12 2.22
N TYR A 116 3.59 -0.03 2.05
CA TYR A 116 3.60 1.11 2.99
C TYR A 116 3.71 2.45 2.28
N THR A 117 2.94 3.46 2.71
CA THR A 117 3.01 4.84 2.22
C THR A 117 3.84 5.71 3.16
N LEU A 118 4.81 6.44 2.62
CA LEU A 118 5.60 7.46 3.30
C LEU A 118 5.34 8.83 2.67
N TYR A 119 4.90 9.79 3.47
CA TYR A 119 4.81 11.19 3.04
C TYR A 119 6.05 11.97 3.48
N LEU A 120 6.94 12.25 2.53
CA LEU A 120 8.08 13.14 2.78
C LEU A 120 7.58 14.59 2.87
N GLY A 121 8.22 15.42 3.69
CA GLY A 121 7.91 16.83 3.93
C GLY A 121 6.72 17.11 4.83
N SER A 122 5.99 16.07 5.24
CA SER A 122 5.01 16.14 6.34
C SER A 122 5.73 16.34 7.67
N SER A 123 5.14 17.07 8.61
CA SER A 123 5.61 17.13 10.00
C SER A 123 5.67 15.76 10.69
N HIS A 124 5.01 14.74 10.13
CA HIS A 124 5.05 13.35 10.59
C HIS A 124 6.08 12.47 9.87
N GLU A 125 6.91 13.01 8.97
CA GLU A 125 7.88 12.25 8.16
C GLU A 125 8.75 11.33 9.03
N SER A 126 9.40 11.88 10.07
CA SER A 126 10.31 11.13 10.95
C SER A 126 9.63 9.93 11.63
N LEU A 127 8.33 10.06 11.95
CA LEU A 127 7.55 8.97 12.55
C LEU A 127 7.30 7.86 11.53
N MET A 128 6.81 8.22 10.33
CA MET A 128 6.55 7.27 9.26
C MET A 128 7.83 6.61 8.74
N ALA A 129 8.95 7.34 8.67
CA ALA A 129 10.24 6.80 8.26
C ALA A 129 10.77 5.78 9.28
N ARG A 130 10.58 6.04 10.57
CA ARG A 130 10.94 5.07 11.64
C ARG A 130 10.07 3.82 11.59
N GLU A 131 8.77 3.99 11.36
CA GLU A 131 7.83 2.88 11.20
C GLU A 131 8.17 2.02 9.97
N LEU A 132 8.41 2.65 8.81
CA LEU A 132 8.86 1.97 7.59
C LEU A 132 10.19 1.22 7.80
N SER A 133 11.17 1.84 8.47
CA SER A 133 12.44 1.19 8.78
C SER A 133 12.26 -0.08 9.64
N SER A 134 11.39 0.02 10.65
CA SER A 134 11.05 -1.09 11.54
C SER A 134 10.32 -2.21 10.79
N LEU A 135 9.39 -1.83 9.90
CA LEU A 135 8.66 -2.74 9.02
C LEU A 135 9.61 -3.48 8.08
N CYS A 136 10.48 -2.76 7.35
CA CYS A 136 11.48 -3.36 6.46
C CYS A 136 12.38 -4.35 7.20
N TYR A 137 12.86 -3.99 8.39
CA TYR A 137 13.70 -4.89 9.19
C TYR A 137 12.98 -6.19 9.57
N ALA A 138 11.75 -6.08 10.07
CA ALA A 138 10.95 -7.24 10.45
C ALA A 138 10.56 -8.10 9.23
N ALA A 139 10.16 -7.45 8.12
CA ALA A 139 9.74 -8.10 6.88
C ALA A 139 10.86 -8.89 6.23
N HIS A 140 12.05 -8.29 6.11
CA HIS A 140 13.20 -8.97 5.53
C HIS A 140 13.64 -10.17 6.36
N LYS A 141 13.55 -10.11 7.70
CA LYS A 141 13.77 -11.28 8.57
C LYS A 141 12.75 -12.40 8.36
N ALA A 142 11.56 -12.05 7.90
CA ALA A 142 10.49 -13.00 7.56
C ALA A 142 10.46 -13.36 6.06
N SER A 143 11.48 -12.99 5.29
CA SER A 143 11.54 -13.19 3.83
C SER A 143 10.38 -12.55 3.05
N LEU A 144 9.83 -11.44 3.58
CA LEU A 144 8.81 -10.64 2.92
C LEU A 144 9.45 -9.33 2.40
N PRO A 145 9.41 -9.05 1.09
CA PRO A 145 9.78 -7.74 0.56
C PRO A 145 8.75 -6.66 0.96
N VAL A 146 9.20 -5.40 0.93
CA VAL A 146 8.36 -4.22 1.19
C VAL A 146 8.34 -3.31 -0.03
N VAL A 147 7.15 -2.95 -0.48
CA VAL A 147 6.90 -1.92 -1.50
C VAL A 147 6.55 -0.61 -0.80
N ALA A 148 7.36 0.42 -1.00
CA ALA A 148 7.14 1.74 -0.43
C ALA A 148 6.58 2.72 -1.48
N TRP A 149 5.42 3.31 -1.20
CA TRP A 149 4.91 4.47 -1.93
C TRP A 149 5.44 5.73 -1.25
N VAL A 150 6.32 6.46 -1.92
CA VAL A 150 6.94 7.66 -1.37
C VAL A 150 6.40 8.88 -2.09
N TYR A 151 5.63 9.69 -1.38
CA TYR A 151 5.00 10.89 -1.93
C TYR A 151 5.49 12.13 -1.20
N PRO A 152 6.25 13.03 -1.86
CA PRO A 152 6.52 14.36 -1.34
C PRO A 152 5.21 15.14 -1.15
N ARG A 153 4.78 15.30 0.10
CA ARG A 153 3.55 16.00 0.47
C ARG A 153 3.62 16.45 1.93
N GLY A 154 3.38 17.73 2.16
CA GLY A 154 3.40 18.32 3.50
C GLY A 154 3.46 19.83 3.44
N SER A 155 3.30 20.46 4.60
CA SER A 155 3.40 21.92 4.76
C SER A 155 4.77 22.47 4.31
N SER A 156 5.83 21.64 4.36
CA SER A 156 7.16 22.00 3.88
C SER A 156 7.22 22.22 2.36
N PHE A 157 6.38 21.52 1.58
CA PHE A 157 6.29 21.68 0.12
C PHE A 157 5.34 22.79 -0.31
N ALA A 158 4.27 23.03 0.45
CA ALA A 158 3.33 24.11 0.17
C ALA A 158 3.98 25.50 0.32
N LYS A 159 4.94 25.64 1.23
CA LYS A 159 5.62 26.92 1.51
C LYS A 159 6.52 27.39 0.36
N GLU A 160 7.15 26.46 -0.37
CA GLU A 160 8.06 26.81 -1.48
C GLU A 160 7.32 27.41 -2.69
N ASN A 161 6.04 27.06 -2.89
CA ASN A 161 5.21 27.66 -3.93
C ASN A 161 4.57 29.01 -3.53
N SER A 162 4.82 29.50 -2.30
CA SER A 162 4.24 30.76 -1.79
C SER A 162 5.23 31.92 -1.63
N GLY A 163 6.47 31.81 -2.13
CA GLY A 163 7.38 32.95 -2.28
C GLY A 163 8.64 32.55 -3.07
N SER A 164 9.15 33.31 -4.04
CA SER A 164 9.03 34.75 -4.30
C SER A 164 9.09 35.06 -5.80
N ALA A 165 8.03 35.67 -6.35
CA ALA A 165 8.21 36.61 -7.46
C ALA A 165 8.68 37.94 -6.83
N THR A 166 9.99 38.12 -6.73
CA THR A 166 10.65 39.40 -6.48
C THR A 166 11.87 39.49 -7.38
#